data_AF-A0A8H5Z7K3-F1
#
_entry.id   AF-A0A8H5Z7K3-F1
#
_cell.length_a   1.000
_cell.length_b   1.000
_cell.length_c   1.000
_cell.angle_alpha   90.00
_cell.angle_beta   90.00
_cell.angle_gamma   90.00
#
_symmetry.space_group_name_H-M   'P 1'
#
loop_
_entity.id
_entity.type
_entity.pdbx_description
1 polymer ?
#
loop_
_entity_poly.entity_id
_entity_poly.type
_entity_poly.pdbx_seq_one_letter_code
_entity_poly.pdbx_strand_id
1 'polypeptide(L)'
;MRSLRPSAARKIRASLTSESVTSSPFRTRQSGAPCLFCAHHIAPQAAFRRFQSTSSSSNTVEKPFDTKSSATAQAPQTHYSFFPASLPDGPPPNGPFAIDLAALKREFLQLQARAHPDLHPQADKKRAEATSARINEAYKTLQNPLLRAQYLLSLRGIEVAEDETAKVDDPELLMEVLEARESIEEAEREEDLEEMRQRNEERIAQSTEIIDKAFKEDDLDAAKSEAVKLRYWVNIKESIENWEKGVPVVLQH
;
A
#
# COMPACT_ATOMS: atom_id res chain seq x y z
N MET A 1 -34.85 -22.18 67.81
CA MET A 1 -34.19 -23.50 67.67
C MET A 1 -32.87 -23.29 66.96
N ARG A 2 -31.76 -23.68 67.62
CA ARG A 2 -30.39 -24.07 67.17
C ARG A 2 -29.75 -23.33 65.97
N SER A 3 -28.44 -22.99 65.91
CA SER A 3 -27.29 -23.03 66.81
C SER A 3 -26.04 -22.63 65.99
N LEU A 4 -25.26 -21.67 66.47
CA LEU A 4 -23.77 -21.60 66.54
C LEU A 4 -22.88 -21.92 65.31
N ARG A 5 -22.24 -20.86 64.75
CA ARG A 5 -20.80 -20.46 64.84
C ARG A 5 -19.64 -21.42 64.39
N PRO A 6 -18.39 -20.90 64.20
CA PRO A 6 -17.54 -21.06 62.99
C PRO A 6 -16.16 -21.75 63.20
N SER A 7 -15.34 -21.91 62.14
CA SER A 7 -13.87 -22.14 62.13
C SER A 7 -13.37 -22.43 60.71
N ALA A 8 -12.13 -22.23 60.27
CA ALA A 8 -10.89 -21.70 60.84
C ALA A 8 -9.89 -21.43 59.69
N ALA A 9 -8.86 -20.64 60.00
CA ALA A 9 -7.73 -20.25 59.18
C ALA A 9 -6.80 -21.41 58.76
N ARG A 10 -6.01 -21.19 57.69
CA ARG A 10 -4.66 -21.77 57.60
C ARG A 10 -3.68 -20.81 56.91
N LYS A 11 -2.71 -20.36 57.71
CA LYS A 11 -1.48 -19.69 57.30
C LYS A 11 -0.51 -20.74 56.73
N ILE A 12 0.23 -20.40 55.68
CA ILE A 12 1.54 -21.02 55.38
C ILE A 12 2.55 -19.90 55.14
N ARG A 13 3.65 -19.99 55.88
CA ARG A 13 4.85 -19.16 55.87
C ARG A 13 6.01 -20.09 55.52
N ALA A 14 6.86 -19.69 54.59
CA ALA A 14 8.26 -20.14 54.49
C ALA A 14 9.01 -19.02 53.73
N SER A 15 9.89 -18.25 54.38
CA SER A 15 11.28 -18.53 54.78
C SER A 15 12.27 -18.07 53.71
N LEU A 16 13.10 -17.13 54.13
CA LEU A 16 14.18 -16.46 53.41
C LEU A 16 15.36 -17.40 53.15
N THR A 17 16.05 -17.20 52.02
CA THR A 17 17.50 -17.35 51.92
C THR A 17 18.05 -16.18 51.10
N SER A 18 18.89 -15.37 51.75
CA SER A 18 19.80 -14.42 51.11
C SER A 18 20.95 -15.17 50.46
N GLU A 19 21.51 -14.64 49.39
CA GLU A 19 22.96 -14.49 49.27
C GLU A 19 23.30 -13.43 48.20
N SER A 20 23.94 -12.38 48.69
CA SER A 20 24.75 -11.39 47.98
C SER A 20 26.03 -12.00 47.45
N VAL A 21 26.67 -11.37 46.45
CA VAL A 21 28.12 -11.26 46.13
C VAL A 21 28.25 -11.13 44.60
N THR A 22 29.00 -10.25 43.91
CA THR A 22 29.86 -9.08 44.16
C THR A 22 30.30 -8.60 42.76
N SER A 23 30.83 -7.37 42.70
CA SER A 23 31.95 -6.92 41.83
C SER A 23 31.76 -6.76 40.31
N SER A 24 31.61 -5.50 39.93
CA SER A 24 32.12 -4.79 38.74
C SER A 24 33.64 -5.01 38.47
N PRO A 25 34.29 -4.19 37.64
CA PRO A 25 34.27 -4.02 36.17
C PRO A 25 35.68 -4.35 35.61
N PHE A 26 35.99 -4.16 34.31
CA PHE A 26 37.31 -3.77 33.74
C PHE A 26 37.22 -3.95 32.20
N ARG A 27 37.27 -2.87 31.40
CA ARG A 27 38.45 -2.32 30.69
C ARG A 27 38.99 -3.35 29.65
N THR A 28 39.20 -3.04 28.38
CA THR A 28 40.05 -1.97 27.83
C THR A 28 39.96 -1.97 26.30
N ARG A 29 40.19 -0.79 25.69
CA ARG A 29 40.49 -0.52 24.28
C ARG A 29 41.59 -1.42 23.67
N GLN A 30 41.58 -1.58 22.34
CA GLN A 30 42.64 -1.21 21.36
C GLN A 30 42.43 -2.02 20.05
N SER A 31 42.09 -1.40 18.91
CA SER A 31 42.95 -0.77 17.88
C SER A 31 43.87 -1.73 17.12
N GLY A 32 43.73 -1.77 15.78
CA GLY A 32 44.79 -2.18 14.86
C GLY A 32 44.35 -3.11 13.72
N ALA A 33 44.08 -2.54 12.54
CA ALA A 33 44.15 -3.25 11.26
C ALA A 33 45.65 -3.48 10.87
N PRO A 34 46.02 -4.38 9.94
CA PRO A 34 45.72 -4.18 8.51
C PRO A 34 45.47 -5.43 7.66
N CYS A 35 44.94 -5.12 6.48
CA CYS A 35 44.64 -5.96 5.34
C CYS A 35 45.90 -6.58 4.71
N LEU A 36 45.83 -7.88 4.39
CA LEU A 36 46.78 -8.59 3.53
C LEU A 36 46.04 -8.96 2.24
N PHE A 37 46.24 -8.17 1.19
CA PHE A 37 46.48 -8.58 -0.21
C PHE A 37 46.31 -7.35 -1.14
N CYS A 38 47.42 -6.65 -1.36
CA CYS A 38 47.73 -6.02 -2.65
C CYS A 38 47.79 -7.14 -3.71
N ALA A 39 47.55 -6.99 -5.01
CA ALA A 39 47.74 -5.88 -5.93
C ALA A 39 46.98 -6.21 -7.23
N HIS A 40 46.58 -5.20 -8.00
CA HIS A 40 47.19 -4.85 -9.29
C HIS A 40 46.41 -3.69 -9.94
N HIS A 41 47.09 -2.56 -10.06
CA HIS A 41 46.73 -1.43 -10.92
C HIS A 41 46.78 -1.83 -12.40
N ILE A 42 45.91 -1.25 -13.22
CA ILE A 42 46.24 -0.40 -14.39
C ILE A 42 44.91 0.04 -15.05
N ALA A 43 44.78 1.34 -15.32
CA ALA A 43 43.67 1.98 -16.01
C ALA A 43 44.12 2.48 -17.42
N PRO A 44 43.31 3.23 -18.18
CA PRO A 44 42.61 2.77 -19.39
C PRO A 44 43.14 3.43 -20.69
N GLN A 45 42.84 2.89 -21.88
CA GLN A 45 42.90 3.66 -23.13
C GLN A 45 41.83 3.28 -24.16
N ALA A 46 41.25 4.33 -24.74
CA ALA A 46 40.28 4.31 -25.83
C ALA A 46 40.95 4.12 -27.19
N ALA A 47 40.26 3.45 -28.12
CA ALA A 47 40.65 3.40 -29.52
C ALA A 47 39.43 3.67 -30.42
N PHE A 48 39.48 4.81 -31.12
CA PHE A 48 38.68 5.12 -32.29
C PHE A 48 39.10 4.21 -33.46
N ARG A 49 38.14 3.62 -34.18
CA ARG A 49 38.28 3.31 -35.62
C ARG A 49 36.98 3.57 -36.38
N ARG A 50 37.17 4.06 -37.60
CA ARG A 50 36.20 4.67 -38.51
C ARG A 50 36.20 3.87 -39.83
N PHE A 51 35.00 3.75 -40.45
CA PHE A 51 34.69 3.33 -41.84
C PHE A 51 35.04 1.86 -42.23
N GLN A 52 34.30 1.16 -43.11
CA GLN A 52 33.66 1.57 -44.37
C GLN A 52 32.38 0.75 -44.67
N SER A 53 31.50 1.34 -45.48
CA SER A 53 30.37 0.69 -46.14
C SER A 53 30.83 -0.14 -47.34
N THR A 54 30.21 -1.30 -47.54
CA THR A 54 30.16 -1.97 -48.84
C THR A 54 28.74 -2.43 -49.14
N SER A 55 28.25 -2.00 -50.29
CA SER A 55 26.97 -2.31 -50.93
C SER A 55 26.95 -3.71 -51.55
N SER A 56 25.81 -4.39 -51.49
CA SER A 56 25.37 -5.33 -52.54
C SER A 56 23.87 -5.53 -52.49
N SER A 57 23.23 -5.15 -53.60
CA SER A 57 21.80 -5.19 -53.89
C SER A 57 21.32 -6.60 -54.25
N SER A 58 20.08 -6.95 -53.87
CA SER A 58 19.12 -7.60 -54.79
C SER A 58 17.70 -7.69 -54.20
N ASN A 59 16.76 -7.33 -55.07
CA ASN A 59 15.30 -7.26 -55.00
C ASN A 59 14.58 -8.37 -54.22
N THR A 60 13.49 -8.00 -53.53
CA THR A 60 12.12 -8.25 -54.02
C THR A 60 11.11 -7.42 -53.23
N VAL A 61 10.23 -6.77 -53.99
CA VAL A 61 9.05 -6.05 -53.54
C VAL A 61 8.06 -7.05 -52.94
N GLU A 62 7.71 -6.90 -51.67
CA GLU A 62 6.40 -7.30 -51.16
C GLU A 62 5.87 -6.24 -50.19
N LYS A 63 4.71 -5.67 -50.54
CA LYS A 63 3.98 -4.71 -49.72
C LYS A 63 3.38 -5.46 -48.52
N PRO A 64 3.62 -5.05 -47.26
CA PRO A 64 2.85 -5.56 -46.16
C PRO A 64 1.46 -4.94 -46.18
N PHE A 65 0.46 -5.80 -46.36
CA PHE A 65 -0.95 -5.66 -45.99
C PHE A 65 -1.36 -4.28 -45.44
N ASP A 66 -2.23 -3.60 -46.19
CA ASP A 66 -3.12 -2.54 -45.73
C ASP A 66 -3.98 -3.05 -44.57
N THR A 67 -3.41 -3.07 -43.37
CA THR A 67 -4.19 -3.16 -42.14
C THR A 67 -4.71 -1.75 -41.92
N LYS A 68 -5.94 -1.51 -42.34
CA LYS A 68 -6.74 -0.38 -41.85
C LYS A 68 -6.97 -0.58 -40.34
N SER A 69 -5.91 -0.42 -39.55
CA SER A 69 -6.05 -0.04 -38.16
C SER A 69 -6.48 1.40 -38.19
N SER A 70 -7.80 1.60 -38.10
CA SER A 70 -8.39 2.81 -37.56
C SER A 70 -7.78 3.01 -36.17
N ALA A 71 -6.59 3.60 -36.11
CA ALA A 71 -6.03 4.18 -34.92
C ALA A 71 -6.83 5.45 -34.65
N THR A 72 -8.07 5.28 -34.19
CA THR A 72 -8.68 6.26 -33.31
C THR A 72 -7.72 6.34 -32.14
N ALA A 73 -7.16 7.52 -31.88
CA ALA A 73 -6.39 7.79 -30.67
C ALA A 73 -7.35 7.67 -29.48
N GLN A 74 -7.63 6.43 -29.08
CA GLN A 74 -8.41 6.12 -27.89
C GLN A 74 -7.50 6.46 -26.71
N ALA A 75 -8.01 7.30 -25.81
CA ALA A 75 -7.33 7.55 -24.54
C ALA A 75 -6.98 6.20 -23.88
N PRO A 76 -5.82 6.08 -23.22
CA PRO A 76 -5.40 4.84 -22.58
C PRO A 76 -6.52 4.35 -21.66
N GLN A 77 -6.84 3.05 -21.72
CA GLN A 77 -7.86 2.45 -20.86
C GLN A 77 -7.43 2.61 -19.39
N THR A 78 -8.21 3.40 -18.63
CA THR A 78 -8.02 3.59 -17.19
C THR A 78 -8.93 2.65 -16.41
N HIS A 79 -8.67 2.48 -15.11
CA HIS A 79 -9.57 1.74 -14.22
C HIS A 79 -10.99 2.33 -14.21
N TYR A 80 -11.12 3.64 -14.37
CA TYR A 80 -12.41 4.34 -14.45
C TYR A 80 -13.23 3.92 -15.68
N SER A 81 -12.57 3.60 -16.80
CA SER A 81 -13.26 3.21 -18.04
C SER A 81 -14.04 1.89 -17.94
N PHE A 82 -13.79 1.07 -16.91
CA PHE A 82 -14.54 -0.15 -16.65
C PHE A 82 -15.91 0.12 -16.02
N PHE A 83 -16.12 1.28 -15.39
CA PHE A 83 -17.30 1.58 -14.56
C PHE A 83 -18.09 2.80 -15.06
N PRO A 84 -18.55 2.83 -16.32
CA PRO A 84 -19.19 4.00 -16.89
C PRO A 84 -20.54 4.38 -16.25
N ALA A 85 -21.24 3.44 -15.60
CA ALA A 85 -22.53 3.74 -14.97
C ALA A 85 -22.36 4.42 -13.61
N SER A 86 -21.33 4.06 -12.84
CA SER A 86 -21.02 4.68 -11.55
C SER A 86 -20.03 5.85 -11.65
N LEU A 87 -19.18 5.87 -12.68
CA LEU A 87 -18.12 6.87 -12.90
C LEU A 87 -18.20 7.47 -14.33
N PRO A 88 -19.28 8.17 -14.68
CA PRO A 88 -19.48 8.67 -16.05
C PRO A 88 -18.44 9.72 -16.47
N ASP A 89 -17.95 10.52 -15.52
CA ASP A 89 -17.01 11.63 -15.78
C ASP A 89 -15.54 11.18 -15.80
N GLY A 90 -15.27 9.92 -15.45
CA GLY A 90 -13.93 9.36 -15.43
C GLY A 90 -13.06 9.85 -14.24
N PRO A 91 -11.72 9.85 -14.39
CA PRO A 91 -10.82 10.28 -13.32
C PRO A 91 -10.80 11.82 -13.15
N PRO A 92 -10.32 12.32 -11.99
CA PRO A 92 -10.01 13.73 -11.82
C PRO A 92 -9.02 14.28 -12.88
N PRO A 93 -9.16 15.55 -13.31
CA PRO A 93 -10.03 16.59 -12.73
C PRO A 93 -11.47 16.59 -13.27
N ASN A 94 -11.80 15.77 -14.27
CA ASN A 94 -13.13 15.76 -14.88
C ASN A 94 -14.19 15.17 -13.95
N GLY A 95 -13.86 14.04 -13.31
CA GLY A 95 -14.67 13.43 -12.27
C GLY A 95 -14.15 13.72 -10.86
N PRO A 96 -14.96 13.46 -9.81
CA PRO A 96 -14.52 13.60 -8.43
C PRO A 96 -13.52 12.50 -8.03
N PHE A 97 -12.65 12.80 -7.07
CA PHE A 97 -11.84 11.78 -6.40
C PHE A 97 -12.71 10.89 -5.52
N ALA A 98 -13.69 11.47 -4.81
CA ALA A 98 -14.66 10.74 -4.01
C ALA A 98 -15.62 9.92 -4.90
N ILE A 99 -15.87 8.67 -4.54
CA ILE A 99 -16.67 7.71 -5.32
C ILE A 99 -17.75 7.11 -4.42
N ASP A 100 -18.96 6.96 -4.94
CA ASP A 100 -20.00 6.14 -4.33
C ASP A 100 -19.63 4.65 -4.39
N LEU A 101 -19.12 4.13 -3.28
CA LEU A 101 -18.68 2.73 -3.16
C LEU A 101 -19.83 1.74 -3.35
N ALA A 102 -21.07 2.10 -3.00
CA ALA A 102 -22.23 1.23 -3.17
C ALA A 102 -22.61 1.11 -4.65
N ALA A 103 -22.60 2.23 -5.38
CA ALA A 103 -22.79 2.23 -6.83
C ALA A 103 -21.69 1.46 -7.56
N LEU A 104 -20.43 1.69 -7.18
CA LEU A 104 -19.26 0.99 -7.72
C LEU A 104 -19.37 -0.53 -7.51
N LYS A 105 -19.68 -0.97 -6.29
CA LYS A 105 -19.85 -2.40 -5.96
C LYS A 105 -20.98 -3.05 -6.75
N ARG A 106 -22.11 -2.34 -6.92
CA ARG A 106 -23.24 -2.85 -7.72
C ARG A 106 -22.85 -3.05 -9.18
N GLU A 107 -22.17 -2.09 -9.78
CA GLU A 107 -21.70 -2.21 -11.17
C GLU A 107 -20.64 -3.31 -11.31
N PHE A 108 -19.68 -3.39 -10.37
CA PHE A 108 -18.68 -4.44 -10.31
C PHE A 108 -19.31 -5.85 -10.36
N LEU A 109 -20.31 -6.12 -9.52
CA LEU A 109 -20.98 -7.42 -9.51
C LEU A 109 -21.67 -7.74 -10.84
N GLN A 110 -22.27 -6.73 -11.50
CA GLN A 110 -22.88 -6.91 -12.82
C GLN A 110 -21.84 -7.19 -13.90
N LEU A 111 -20.71 -6.48 -13.88
CA LEU A 111 -19.62 -6.69 -14.83
C LEU A 111 -18.97 -8.06 -14.64
N GLN A 112 -18.71 -8.47 -13.40
CA GLN A 112 -18.18 -9.78 -13.09
C GLN A 112 -19.09 -10.91 -13.55
N ALA A 113 -20.40 -10.79 -13.30
CA ALA A 113 -21.36 -11.78 -13.76
C ALA A 113 -21.33 -11.95 -15.29
N ARG A 114 -21.07 -10.89 -16.07
CA ARG A 114 -20.96 -10.95 -17.54
C ARG A 114 -19.59 -11.46 -18.04
N ALA A 115 -18.54 -11.18 -17.28
CA ALA A 115 -17.17 -11.57 -17.61
C ALA A 115 -16.80 -12.99 -17.13
N HIS A 116 -17.69 -13.68 -16.42
CA HIS A 116 -17.41 -15.00 -15.85
C HIS A 116 -17.06 -16.04 -16.93
N PRO A 117 -15.90 -16.72 -16.84
CA PRO A 117 -15.40 -17.58 -17.92
C PRO A 117 -16.28 -18.77 -18.26
N ASP A 118 -17.14 -19.21 -17.34
CA ASP A 118 -18.08 -20.31 -17.61
C ASP A 118 -19.24 -19.93 -18.54
N LEU A 119 -19.46 -18.64 -18.76
CA LEU A 119 -20.45 -18.17 -19.75
C LEU A 119 -19.88 -18.15 -21.17
N HIS A 120 -18.57 -18.33 -21.34
CA HIS A 120 -17.88 -18.21 -22.62
C HIS A 120 -17.45 -19.58 -23.16
N PRO A 121 -17.51 -19.79 -24.49
CA PRO A 121 -16.96 -20.98 -25.13
C PRO A 121 -15.47 -21.17 -24.79
N GLN A 122 -14.97 -22.41 -24.89
CA GLN A 122 -13.56 -22.73 -24.59
C GLN A 122 -12.55 -21.86 -25.35
N ALA A 123 -12.88 -21.45 -26.58
CA ALA A 123 -12.05 -20.55 -27.38
C ALA A 123 -11.88 -19.14 -26.76
N ASP A 124 -12.89 -18.66 -26.03
CA ASP A 124 -12.94 -17.31 -25.47
C ASP A 124 -12.66 -17.27 -23.95
N LYS A 125 -12.54 -18.43 -23.28
CA LYS A 125 -12.32 -18.50 -21.83
C LYS A 125 -11.14 -17.67 -21.34
N LYS A 126 -9.98 -17.77 -22.01
CA LYS A 126 -8.78 -16.99 -21.63
C LYS A 126 -9.02 -15.48 -21.71
N ARG A 127 -9.80 -15.03 -22.69
CA ARG A 127 -10.16 -13.61 -22.85
C ARG A 127 -11.13 -13.18 -21.75
N ALA A 128 -12.09 -14.03 -21.40
CA ALA A 128 -13.02 -13.79 -20.29
C ALA A 128 -12.28 -13.70 -18.94
N GLU A 129 -11.37 -14.63 -18.67
CA GLU A 129 -10.49 -14.62 -17.50
C GLU A 129 -9.67 -13.33 -17.40
N ALA A 130 -9.00 -12.94 -18.49
CA ALA A 130 -8.22 -11.69 -18.52
C ALA A 130 -9.09 -10.46 -18.29
N THR A 131 -10.33 -10.45 -18.81
CA THR A 131 -11.28 -9.35 -18.60
C THR A 131 -11.75 -9.29 -17.15
N SER A 132 -12.10 -10.43 -16.56
CA SER A 132 -12.49 -10.54 -15.15
C SER A 132 -11.36 -10.08 -14.22
N ALA A 133 -10.11 -10.46 -14.52
CA ALA A 133 -8.94 -10.02 -13.76
C ALA A 133 -8.77 -8.50 -13.77
N ARG A 134 -8.91 -7.85 -14.95
CA ARG A 134 -8.83 -6.38 -15.06
C ARG A 134 -9.96 -5.66 -14.32
N ILE A 135 -11.18 -6.20 -14.37
CA ILE A 135 -12.32 -5.66 -13.61
C ILE A 135 -12.06 -5.75 -12.11
N ASN A 136 -11.50 -6.87 -11.63
CA ASN A 136 -11.12 -7.05 -10.23
C ASN A 136 -10.06 -6.06 -9.78
N GLU A 137 -8.99 -5.89 -10.59
CA GLU A 137 -7.93 -4.94 -10.32
C GLU A 137 -8.48 -3.52 -10.24
N ALA A 138 -9.24 -3.10 -11.26
CA ALA A 138 -9.86 -1.78 -11.28
C ALA A 138 -10.79 -1.56 -10.07
N TYR A 139 -11.63 -2.54 -9.71
CA TYR A 139 -12.49 -2.44 -8.53
C TYR A 139 -11.69 -2.33 -7.23
N LYS A 140 -10.67 -3.17 -7.03
CA LYS A 140 -9.81 -3.15 -5.83
C LYS A 140 -9.09 -1.82 -5.68
N THR A 141 -8.51 -1.31 -6.76
CA THR A 141 -7.83 -0.02 -6.77
C THR A 141 -8.81 1.12 -6.50
N LEU A 142 -9.97 1.12 -7.15
CA LEU A 142 -10.93 2.21 -7.02
C LEU A 142 -11.68 2.18 -5.70
N GLN A 143 -11.90 1.04 -5.03
CA GLN A 143 -12.61 1.03 -3.75
C GLN A 143 -11.79 1.58 -2.58
N ASN A 144 -10.46 1.38 -2.59
CA ASN A 144 -9.57 1.82 -1.51
C ASN A 144 -9.07 3.25 -1.84
N PRO A 145 -9.29 4.25 -0.95
CA PRO A 145 -8.93 5.63 -1.24
C PRO A 145 -7.42 5.84 -1.41
N LEU A 146 -6.57 5.09 -0.68
CA LEU A 146 -5.12 5.13 -0.83
C LEU A 146 -4.69 4.60 -2.20
N LEU A 147 -5.14 3.39 -2.56
CA LEU A 147 -4.82 2.79 -3.87
C LEU A 147 -5.32 3.66 -5.02
N ARG A 148 -6.48 4.29 -4.86
CA ARG A 148 -7.04 5.24 -5.82
C ARG A 148 -6.14 6.47 -5.97
N ALA A 149 -5.69 7.06 -4.88
CA ALA A 149 -4.79 8.22 -4.90
C ALA A 149 -3.45 7.87 -5.57
N GLN A 150 -2.84 6.75 -5.18
CA GLN A 150 -1.59 6.24 -5.78
C GLN A 150 -1.76 5.97 -7.28
N TYR A 151 -2.87 5.35 -7.68
CA TYR A 151 -3.18 5.11 -9.09
C TYR A 151 -3.33 6.40 -9.89
N LEU A 152 -4.06 7.39 -9.37
CA LEU A 152 -4.23 8.67 -10.05
C LEU A 152 -2.90 9.44 -10.17
N LEU A 153 -2.06 9.41 -9.13
CA LEU A 153 -0.73 9.99 -9.18
C LEU A 153 0.18 9.26 -10.18
N SER A 154 0.10 7.93 -10.27
CA SER A 154 0.89 7.16 -11.23
C SER A 154 0.48 7.42 -12.67
N LEU A 155 -0.81 7.69 -12.94
CA LEU A 155 -1.27 8.18 -14.25
C LEU A 155 -0.63 9.53 -14.64
N ARG A 156 -0.17 10.32 -13.65
CA ARG A 156 0.58 11.57 -13.86
C ARG A 156 2.10 11.38 -13.80
N GLY A 157 2.59 10.14 -13.70
CA GLY A 157 4.02 9.82 -13.60
C GLY A 157 4.62 10.06 -12.23
N ILE A 158 3.79 10.17 -11.18
CA ILE A 158 4.23 10.36 -9.79
C ILE A 158 4.04 9.05 -9.05
N GLU A 159 5.15 8.47 -8.57
CA GLU A 159 5.13 7.33 -7.68
C GLU A 159 5.11 7.80 -6.23
N VAL A 160 4.13 7.29 -5.47
CA VAL A 160 4.12 7.35 -4.01
C VAL A 160 4.75 6.06 -3.54
N ALA A 161 5.85 6.14 -2.78
CA ALA A 161 6.52 4.95 -2.26
C ALA A 161 5.51 4.06 -1.52
N GLU A 162 5.60 2.75 -1.74
CA GLU A 162 4.74 1.77 -1.06
C GLU A 162 5.18 1.59 0.40
N ASP A 163 6.49 1.68 0.68
CA ASP A 163 7.08 1.40 2.00
C ASP A 163 6.89 2.55 3.01
N GLU A 164 6.54 2.22 4.27
CA GLU A 164 6.44 3.17 5.40
C GLU A 164 7.76 3.93 5.68
N THR A 165 8.89 3.48 5.10
CA THR A 165 10.22 4.10 5.27
C THR A 165 10.41 5.41 4.50
N ALA A 166 9.44 5.79 3.66
CA ALA A 166 9.40 7.15 3.14
C ALA A 166 9.40 8.12 4.34
N LYS A 167 10.54 8.76 4.58
CA LYS A 167 10.74 9.65 5.72
C LYS A 167 9.64 10.70 5.72
N VAL A 168 8.70 10.55 6.64
CA VAL A 168 7.71 11.56 6.93
C VAL A 168 8.37 12.56 7.86
N ASP A 169 8.64 13.76 7.34
CA ASP A 169 9.15 14.89 8.11
C ASP A 169 7.98 15.67 8.76
N ASP A 170 6.98 14.95 9.31
CA ASP A 170 5.80 15.52 9.99
C ASP A 170 5.72 14.93 11.42
N PRO A 171 6.27 15.63 12.42
CA PRO A 171 6.30 15.16 13.81
C PRO A 171 4.91 14.93 14.41
N GLU A 172 3.91 15.72 14.01
CA GLU A 172 2.55 15.60 14.53
C GLU A 172 1.91 14.30 14.03
N LEU A 173 2.06 14.00 12.73
CA LEU A 173 1.63 12.73 12.16
C LEU A 173 2.32 11.52 12.83
N LEU A 174 3.62 11.59 13.05
CA LEU A 174 4.36 10.49 13.68
C LEU A 174 3.89 10.22 15.12
N MET A 175 3.60 11.28 15.88
CA MET A 175 3.07 11.16 17.24
C MET A 175 1.70 10.47 17.23
N GLU A 176 0.79 10.89 16.35
CA GLU A 176 -0.54 10.28 16.18
C GLU A 176 -0.47 8.80 15.81
N VAL A 177 0.48 8.43 14.94
CA VAL A 177 0.69 7.02 14.55
C VAL A 177 1.22 6.19 15.71
N LEU A 178 2.12 6.75 16.53
CA LEU A 178 2.64 6.07 17.71
C LEU A 178 1.56 5.90 18.79
N GLU A 179 0.75 6.92 19.05
CA GLU A 179 -0.38 6.85 19.98
C GLU A 179 -1.43 5.83 19.51
N ALA A 180 -1.71 5.78 18.22
CA ALA A 180 -2.60 4.77 17.64
C ALA A 180 -2.05 3.36 17.85
N ARG A 181 -0.75 3.14 17.62
CA ARG A 181 -0.07 1.85 17.87
C ARG A 181 -0.21 1.43 19.33
N GLU A 182 0.13 2.32 20.26
CA GLU A 182 0.06 2.04 21.70
C GLU A 182 -1.36 1.67 22.12
N SER A 183 -2.38 2.44 21.73
CA SER A 183 -3.75 2.11 22.15
C SER A 183 -4.28 0.82 21.51
N ILE A 184 -3.83 0.46 20.30
CA ILE A 184 -4.16 -0.83 19.67
C ILE A 184 -3.51 -2.00 20.43
N GLU A 185 -2.27 -1.84 20.90
CA GLU A 185 -1.55 -2.84 21.69
C GLU A 185 -2.14 -3.01 23.10
N GLU A 186 -2.61 -1.92 23.71
CA GLU A 186 -3.16 -1.90 25.06
C GLU A 186 -4.64 -2.32 25.14
N ALA A 187 -5.36 -2.34 24.02
CA ALA A 187 -6.76 -2.72 23.97
C ALA A 187 -6.98 -4.14 24.51
N GLU A 188 -7.99 -4.32 25.36
CA GLU A 188 -8.36 -5.63 25.89
C GLU A 188 -9.62 -6.20 25.23
N ARG A 189 -10.42 -5.31 24.61
CA ARG A 189 -11.67 -5.60 23.91
C ARG A 189 -11.81 -4.70 22.69
N GLU A 190 -12.63 -5.12 21.73
CA GLU A 190 -12.88 -4.37 20.51
C GLU A 190 -13.52 -3.00 20.79
N GLU A 191 -14.35 -2.90 21.84
CA GLU A 191 -15.00 -1.64 22.21
C GLU A 191 -14.02 -0.56 22.68
N ASP A 192 -12.83 -0.94 23.15
CA ASP A 192 -11.78 -0.01 23.57
C ASP A 192 -11.22 0.78 22.36
N LEU A 193 -11.39 0.26 21.14
CA LEU A 193 -10.90 0.85 19.88
C LEU A 193 -11.95 1.68 19.14
N GLU A 194 -13.21 1.72 19.61
CA GLU A 194 -14.30 2.33 18.84
C GLU A 194 -14.13 3.84 18.67
N GLU A 195 -13.67 4.55 19.71
CA GLU A 195 -13.39 5.98 19.62
C GLU A 195 -12.23 6.26 18.64
N MET A 196 -11.18 5.43 18.67
CA MET A 196 -10.06 5.54 17.74
C MET A 196 -10.51 5.27 16.30
N ARG A 197 -11.36 4.24 16.10
CA ARG A 197 -11.95 3.91 14.80
C ARG A 197 -12.66 5.13 14.23
N GLN A 198 -13.54 5.76 15.02
CA GLN A 198 -14.28 6.95 14.59
C GLN A 198 -13.33 8.12 14.26
N ARG A 199 -12.37 8.44 15.13
CA ARG A 199 -11.38 9.51 14.88
C ARG A 199 -10.56 9.25 13.63
N ASN A 200 -10.16 8.01 13.39
CA ASN A 200 -9.38 7.64 12.21
C ASN A 200 -10.23 7.69 10.92
N GLU A 201 -11.52 7.33 10.99
CA GLU A 201 -12.45 7.49 9.87
C GLU A 201 -12.63 8.96 9.47
N GLU A 202 -12.70 9.86 10.45
CA GLU A 202 -12.74 11.31 10.20
C GLU A 202 -11.46 11.81 9.52
N ARG A 203 -10.29 11.32 9.96
CA ARG A 203 -8.99 11.64 9.33
C ARG A 203 -8.91 11.16 7.89
N ILE A 204 -9.36 9.93 7.62
CA ILE A 204 -9.46 9.40 6.26
C ILE A 204 -10.37 10.31 5.42
N ALA A 205 -11.56 10.66 5.93
CA ALA A 205 -12.49 11.52 5.21
C ALA A 205 -11.87 12.89 4.88
N GLN A 206 -11.20 13.53 5.85
CA GLN A 206 -10.49 14.80 5.65
C GLN A 206 -9.38 14.68 4.59
N SER A 207 -8.53 13.66 4.68
CA SER A 207 -7.49 13.40 3.68
C SER A 207 -8.08 13.20 2.28
N THR A 208 -9.21 12.49 2.17
CA THR A 208 -9.86 12.31 0.86
C THR A 208 -10.42 13.61 0.28
N GLU A 209 -10.91 14.53 1.12
CA GLU A 209 -11.38 15.85 0.68
C GLU A 209 -10.22 16.73 0.22
N ILE A 210 -9.09 16.72 0.94
CA ILE A 210 -7.88 17.44 0.56
C ILE A 210 -7.36 16.93 -0.79
N ILE A 211 -7.28 15.60 -0.98
CA ILE A 211 -6.88 14.99 -2.26
C ILE A 211 -7.84 15.36 -3.38
N ASP A 212 -9.15 15.34 -3.14
CA ASP A 212 -10.16 15.75 -4.13
C ASP A 212 -9.94 17.19 -4.59
N LYS A 213 -9.71 18.10 -3.64
CA LYS A 213 -9.41 19.50 -3.94
C LYS A 213 -8.08 19.65 -4.70
N ALA A 214 -7.03 18.95 -4.26
CA ALA A 214 -5.72 18.99 -4.90
C ALA A 214 -5.79 18.56 -6.37
N PHE A 215 -6.53 17.49 -6.69
CA PHE A 215 -6.72 17.09 -8.08
C PHE A 215 -7.56 18.07 -8.91
N LYS A 216 -8.54 18.76 -8.31
CA LYS A 216 -9.31 19.83 -9.00
C LYS A 216 -8.45 21.04 -9.33
N GLU A 217 -7.51 21.38 -8.46
CA GLU A 217 -6.59 22.50 -8.61
C GLU A 217 -5.30 22.14 -9.37
N ASP A 218 -5.16 20.87 -9.77
CA ASP A 218 -3.95 20.28 -10.39
C ASP A 218 -2.69 20.39 -9.51
N ASP A 219 -2.85 20.47 -8.19
CA ASP A 219 -1.78 20.51 -7.20
C ASP A 219 -1.31 19.08 -6.86
N LEU A 220 -0.42 18.56 -7.68
CA LEU A 220 0.08 17.19 -7.55
C LEU A 220 1.01 16.99 -6.34
N ASP A 221 1.69 18.05 -5.88
CA ASP A 221 2.54 17.98 -4.70
C ASP A 221 1.71 17.87 -3.42
N ALA A 222 0.62 18.66 -3.33
CA ALA A 222 -0.36 18.52 -2.25
C ALA A 222 -1.00 17.12 -2.27
N ALA A 223 -1.47 16.65 -3.42
CA ALA A 223 -2.06 15.32 -3.56
C ALA A 223 -1.09 14.20 -3.14
N LYS A 224 0.19 14.31 -3.52
CA LYS A 224 1.24 13.36 -3.12
C LYS A 224 1.48 13.39 -1.61
N SER A 225 1.65 14.58 -1.03
CA SER A 225 1.90 14.73 0.41
C SER A 225 0.74 14.16 1.23
N GLU A 226 -0.49 14.42 0.81
CA GLU A 226 -1.69 13.93 1.48
C GLU A 226 -1.89 12.43 1.29
N ALA A 227 -1.54 11.87 0.12
CA ALA A 227 -1.55 10.43 -0.10
C ALA A 227 -0.59 9.68 0.85
N VAL A 228 0.55 10.29 1.20
CA VAL A 228 1.47 9.75 2.22
C VAL A 228 0.81 9.74 3.60
N LYS A 229 0.09 10.81 4.00
CA LYS A 229 -0.65 10.84 5.26
C LYS A 229 -1.78 9.80 5.30
N LEU A 230 -2.56 9.75 4.22
CA LEU A 230 -3.67 8.81 4.06
C LEU A 230 -3.23 7.35 4.23
N ARG A 231 -2.00 7.00 3.82
CA ARG A 231 -1.45 5.66 4.03
C ARG A 231 -1.42 5.27 5.51
N TYR A 232 -0.94 6.16 6.39
CA TYR A 232 -0.91 5.87 7.82
C TYR A 232 -2.31 5.68 8.40
N TRP A 233 -3.27 6.50 7.97
CA TRP A 233 -4.67 6.37 8.41
C TRP A 233 -5.30 5.07 7.92
N VAL A 234 -5.05 4.66 6.68
CA VAL A 234 -5.51 3.37 6.15
C VAL A 234 -4.85 2.21 6.90
N ASN A 235 -3.54 2.27 7.17
CA ASN A 235 -2.85 1.24 7.95
C ASN A 235 -3.41 1.10 9.37
N ILE A 236 -3.69 2.22 10.05
CA ILE A 236 -4.33 2.22 11.38
C ILE A 236 -5.72 1.57 11.28
N LYS A 237 -6.52 1.93 10.27
CA LYS A 237 -7.84 1.35 10.06
C LYS A 237 -7.77 -0.17 9.88
N GLU A 238 -6.90 -0.64 8.99
CA GLU A 238 -6.70 -2.08 8.74
C GLU A 238 -6.26 -2.81 10.02
N SER A 239 -5.52 -2.14 10.89
CA SER A 239 -4.99 -2.74 12.11
C SER A 239 -6.00 -2.82 13.23
N ILE A 240 -6.92 -1.84 13.30
CA ILE A 240 -8.11 -1.93 14.13
C ILE A 240 -9.06 -3.01 13.60
N GLU A 241 -9.28 -3.11 12.28
CA GLU A 241 -10.16 -4.12 11.66
C GLU A 241 -9.63 -5.55 11.83
N ASN A 242 -8.31 -5.72 11.81
CA ASN A 242 -7.65 -7.01 11.99
C ASN A 242 -7.24 -7.29 13.45
N TRP A 243 -7.66 -6.45 14.41
CA TRP A 243 -7.30 -6.63 15.81
C TRP A 243 -7.92 -7.90 16.39
N GLU A 244 -7.10 -8.72 17.05
CA GLU A 244 -7.53 -9.91 17.77
C GLU A 244 -6.89 -9.94 19.16
N LYS A 245 -7.70 -10.21 20.20
CA LYS A 245 -7.20 -10.25 21.58
C LYS A 245 -6.04 -11.23 21.74
N GLY A 246 -4.89 -10.72 22.19
CA GLY A 246 -3.69 -11.53 22.48
C GLY A 246 -2.85 -11.90 21.25
N VAL A 247 -3.21 -11.40 20.06
CA VAL A 247 -2.37 -11.46 18.86
C VAL A 247 -1.55 -10.16 18.80
N PRO A 248 -0.21 -10.23 18.70
CA PRO A 248 0.60 -9.01 18.55
C PRO A 248 0.23 -8.31 17.24
N VAL A 249 -0.09 -7.03 17.32
CA VAL A 249 -0.43 -6.23 16.15
C VAL A 249 0.84 -5.97 15.35
N VAL A 250 0.92 -6.59 14.17
CA VAL A 250 1.95 -6.26 13.18
C VAL A 250 1.30 -5.30 12.19
N LEU A 251 1.60 -4.02 12.34
CA LEU A 251 1.33 -3.06 11.27
C LEU A 251 2.22 -3.45 10.09
N GLN A 252 1.62 -3.73 8.94
CA GLN A 252 2.39 -4.03 7.74
C GLN A 252 3.15 -2.76 7.32
N HIS A 253 4.48 -2.85 7.31
CA HIS A 253 5.43 -1.78 6.98
C HIS A 253 5.65 -1.64 5.47
#